data_AF-K1V202-F1
#
_entry.id   AF-K1V202-F1
#
_cell.length_a   1.000
_cell.length_b   1.000
_cell.length_c   1.000
_cell.angle_alpha   90.00
_cell.angle_beta   90.00
_cell.angle_gamma   90.00
#
_symmetry.space_group_name_H-M   'P 1'
#
loop_
_entity.id
_entity.type
_entity.pdbx_description
1 polymer ?
#
loop_
_entity_poly.entity_id
_entity_poly.type
_entity_poly.pdbx_seq_one_letter_code
_entity_poly.pdbx_strand_id
1 'polypeptide(L)'
;RAEAAREAAEKARADENTGIVAQATVQANAAAGSAESASASAQTAQSASRNAGTAASTASSAASTASTAAEAASVSASQAQTSAAAAAQSAASVDGINKTAQSWAVGGTGTRPGEDADNAKYWAQQAQEVVGGDFATKNEAQGYVTTHNKSVDAHADIRKALNGKEPSGTAAAAVAAHNTDKTAHADIREAVSKAGKQFIINGTLGDDGEKTVTVDKTRAEVKAAVQAGESVMLHLDVDGITGYLPLTEFGFTDDTDFYCFGAMLDSLCVVTLYYIGTEYQARLSTANIPPLSNDAPSAPGVASAGTSDDAARADHVHPSERPKAAQVTLTAAGWDSSTKKQTVTVSGVLADTSKQVIWVAFASETALDAYMDAGIVPVAQGANTVTFRADKVPTTDIAVTVLMQGVLT
;
A
#
# COMPACT_ATOMS: atom_id res chain seq x y z
N ARG A 1 -117.01 21.79 -104.39
CA ARG A 1 -116.56 20.42 -104.78
C ARG A 1 -115.04 20.33 -104.97
N ALA A 2 -114.37 21.27 -105.66
CA ALA A 2 -112.91 21.23 -105.85
C ALA A 2 -112.07 21.50 -104.57
N GLU A 3 -112.46 22.48 -103.75
CA GLU A 3 -111.73 22.80 -102.50
C GLU A 3 -111.73 21.63 -101.49
N ALA A 4 -112.88 20.98 -101.31
CA ALA A 4 -112.99 19.79 -100.46
C ALA A 4 -112.10 18.61 -100.92
N ALA A 5 -111.84 18.50 -102.23
CA ALA A 5 -110.92 17.48 -102.76
C ALA A 5 -109.44 17.84 -102.51
N ARG A 6 -109.09 19.13 -102.53
CA ARG A 6 -107.74 19.62 -102.19
C ARG A 6 -107.43 19.38 -100.72
N GLU A 7 -108.36 19.75 -99.83
CA GLU A 7 -108.23 19.52 -98.38
C GLU A 7 -108.10 18.02 -98.05
N ALA A 8 -108.87 17.16 -98.72
CA ALA A 8 -108.74 15.71 -98.55
C ALA A 8 -107.37 15.17 -99.00
N ALA A 9 -106.84 15.65 -100.14
CA ALA A 9 -105.53 15.25 -100.64
C ALA A 9 -104.37 15.78 -99.77
N GLU A 10 -104.50 17.00 -99.24
CA GLU A 10 -103.55 17.59 -98.31
C GLU A 10 -103.52 16.86 -96.97
N LYS A 11 -104.71 16.49 -96.46
CA LYS A 11 -104.82 15.65 -95.27
C LYS A 11 -104.20 14.27 -95.51
N ALA A 12 -104.45 13.63 -96.66
CA ALA A 12 -103.85 12.33 -96.99
C ALA A 12 -102.31 12.39 -97.05
N ARG A 13 -101.75 13.46 -97.64
CA ARG A 13 -100.30 13.71 -97.68
C ARG A 13 -99.71 13.95 -96.29
N ALA A 14 -100.44 14.69 -95.45
CA ALA A 14 -100.04 14.93 -94.06
C ALA A 14 -100.08 13.62 -93.24
N ASP A 15 -101.12 12.81 -93.41
CA ASP A 15 -101.26 11.50 -92.79
C ASP A 15 -100.13 10.54 -93.26
N GLU A 16 -99.78 10.53 -94.55
CA GLU A 16 -98.66 9.76 -95.11
C GLU A 16 -97.30 10.22 -94.57
N ASN A 17 -97.03 11.52 -94.57
CA ASN A 17 -95.78 12.08 -94.05
C ASN A 17 -95.64 11.82 -92.54
N THR A 18 -96.75 11.88 -91.80
CA THR A 18 -96.79 11.49 -90.37
C THR A 18 -96.43 10.00 -90.22
N GLY A 19 -96.95 9.13 -91.10
CA GLY A 19 -96.58 7.71 -91.14
C GLY A 19 -95.10 7.46 -91.42
N ILE A 20 -94.51 8.16 -92.40
CA ILE A 20 -93.08 8.07 -92.73
C ILE A 20 -92.22 8.54 -91.56
N VAL A 21 -92.56 9.67 -90.94
CA VAL A 21 -91.84 10.19 -89.77
C VAL A 21 -91.94 9.24 -88.59
N ALA A 22 -93.11 8.63 -88.36
CA ALA A 22 -93.29 7.62 -87.33
C ALA A 22 -92.40 6.39 -87.60
N GLN A 23 -92.37 5.89 -88.84
CA GLN A 23 -91.53 4.76 -89.22
C GLN A 23 -90.03 5.07 -89.11
N ALA A 24 -89.60 6.26 -89.56
CA ALA A 24 -88.22 6.71 -89.43
C ALA A 24 -87.80 6.86 -87.96
N THR A 25 -88.69 7.35 -87.11
CA THR A 25 -88.46 7.44 -85.65
C THR A 25 -88.30 6.06 -85.03
N VAL A 26 -89.16 5.10 -85.38
CA VAL A 26 -89.02 3.71 -84.93
C VAL A 26 -87.69 3.11 -85.37
N GLN A 27 -87.27 3.34 -86.61
CA GLN A 27 -86.01 2.80 -87.13
C GLN A 27 -84.79 3.49 -86.51
N ALA A 28 -84.83 4.80 -86.25
CA ALA A 28 -83.78 5.52 -85.54
C ALA A 28 -83.64 5.03 -84.10
N ASN A 29 -84.75 4.81 -83.40
CA ASN A 29 -84.74 4.23 -82.06
C ASN A 29 -84.19 2.80 -82.05
N ALA A 30 -84.53 1.98 -83.06
CA ALA A 30 -83.99 0.63 -83.22
C ALA A 30 -82.47 0.65 -83.49
N ALA A 31 -81.99 1.59 -84.30
CA ALA A 31 -80.56 1.78 -84.56
C ALA A 31 -79.79 2.25 -83.32
N ALA A 32 -80.37 3.18 -82.54
CA ALA A 32 -79.81 3.64 -81.28
C ALA A 32 -79.69 2.48 -80.27
N GLY A 33 -80.76 1.70 -80.08
CA GLY A 33 -80.71 0.52 -79.21
C GLY A 33 -79.72 -0.56 -79.67
N SER A 34 -79.53 -0.72 -80.98
CA SER A 34 -78.49 -1.60 -81.54
C SER A 34 -77.07 -1.10 -81.26
N ALA A 35 -76.84 0.22 -81.36
CA ALA A 35 -75.56 0.85 -81.05
C ALA A 35 -75.22 0.74 -79.55
N GLU A 36 -76.20 0.95 -78.67
CA GLU A 36 -76.06 0.73 -77.23
C GLU A 36 -75.70 -0.72 -76.91
N SER A 37 -76.38 -1.68 -77.55
CA SER A 37 -76.11 -3.11 -77.39
C SER A 37 -74.69 -3.50 -77.86
N ALA A 38 -74.23 -2.91 -78.98
CA ALA A 38 -72.88 -3.12 -79.49
C ALA A 38 -71.82 -2.52 -78.54
N SER A 39 -72.06 -1.33 -78.00
CA SER A 39 -71.18 -0.68 -77.01
C SER A 39 -71.07 -1.52 -75.73
N ALA A 40 -72.20 -2.01 -75.21
CA ALA A 40 -72.23 -2.91 -74.05
C ALA A 40 -71.48 -4.22 -74.32
N SER A 41 -71.61 -4.78 -75.52
CA SER A 41 -70.88 -5.98 -75.94
C SER A 41 -69.36 -5.72 -76.03
N ALA A 42 -68.94 -4.57 -76.54
CA ALA A 42 -67.54 -4.17 -76.61
C ALA A 42 -66.91 -3.99 -75.21
N GLN A 43 -67.65 -3.37 -74.27
CA GLN A 43 -67.23 -3.24 -72.88
C GLN A 43 -67.09 -4.61 -72.19
N THR A 44 -68.01 -5.53 -72.47
CA THR A 44 -67.97 -6.92 -71.97
C THR A 44 -66.73 -7.65 -72.51
N ALA A 45 -66.46 -7.53 -73.81
CA ALA A 45 -65.27 -8.12 -74.43
C ALA A 45 -63.95 -7.53 -73.87
N GLN A 46 -63.91 -6.21 -73.64
CA GLN A 46 -62.74 -5.57 -73.03
C GLN A 46 -62.51 -6.05 -71.59
N SER A 47 -63.58 -6.22 -70.81
CA SER A 47 -63.51 -6.76 -69.45
C SER A 47 -63.04 -8.22 -69.46
N ALA A 48 -63.54 -9.04 -70.38
CA ALA A 48 -63.09 -10.42 -70.55
C ALA A 48 -61.60 -10.52 -70.94
N SER A 49 -61.12 -9.64 -71.82
CA SER A 49 -59.71 -9.55 -72.20
C SER A 49 -58.82 -9.17 -71.01
N ARG A 50 -59.22 -8.17 -70.21
CA ARG A 50 -58.51 -7.80 -68.97
C ARG A 50 -58.45 -8.97 -67.98
N ASN A 51 -59.58 -9.67 -67.79
CA ASN A 51 -59.65 -10.83 -66.90
C ASN A 51 -58.74 -11.97 -67.39
N ALA A 52 -58.69 -12.22 -68.70
CA ALA A 52 -57.79 -13.21 -69.28
C ALA A 52 -56.31 -12.83 -69.09
N GLY A 53 -55.96 -11.55 -69.22
CA GLY A 53 -54.60 -11.05 -68.95
C GLY A 53 -54.19 -11.22 -67.48
N THR A 54 -55.10 -10.93 -66.55
CA THR A 54 -54.90 -11.18 -65.12
C THR A 54 -54.70 -12.68 -64.85
N ALA A 55 -55.55 -13.54 -65.41
CA ALA A 55 -55.43 -14.99 -65.26
C ALA A 55 -54.09 -15.53 -65.79
N ALA A 56 -53.64 -15.04 -66.95
CA ALA A 56 -52.33 -15.40 -67.52
C ALA A 56 -51.15 -14.96 -66.63
N SER A 57 -51.23 -13.77 -66.04
CA SER A 57 -50.21 -13.26 -65.11
C SER A 57 -50.14 -14.09 -63.82
N THR A 58 -51.31 -14.47 -63.28
CA THR A 58 -51.41 -15.36 -62.12
C THR A 58 -50.84 -16.74 -62.42
N ALA A 59 -51.16 -17.32 -63.58
CA ALA A 59 -50.62 -18.61 -64.02
C ALA A 59 -49.09 -18.57 -64.17
N SER A 60 -48.55 -17.50 -64.74
CA SER A 60 -47.10 -17.31 -64.90
C SER A 60 -46.38 -17.20 -63.55
N SER A 61 -47.01 -16.51 -62.58
CA SER A 61 -46.49 -16.38 -61.22
C SER A 61 -46.52 -17.74 -60.49
N ALA A 62 -47.61 -18.49 -60.63
CA ALA A 62 -47.73 -19.83 -60.05
C ALA A 62 -46.69 -20.81 -60.64
N ALA A 63 -46.45 -20.74 -61.95
CA ALA A 63 -45.42 -21.53 -62.61
C ALA A 63 -44.01 -21.21 -62.09
N SER A 64 -43.70 -19.92 -61.91
CA SER A 64 -42.41 -19.48 -61.38
C SER A 64 -42.19 -19.99 -59.95
N THR A 65 -43.21 -19.88 -59.09
CA THR A 65 -43.18 -20.42 -57.72
C THR A 65 -42.98 -21.94 -57.72
N ALA A 66 -43.64 -22.66 -58.63
CA ALA A 66 -43.48 -24.11 -58.75
C ALA A 66 -42.05 -24.49 -59.18
N SER A 67 -41.44 -23.75 -60.11
CA SER A 67 -40.03 -23.94 -60.50
C SER A 67 -39.08 -23.73 -59.33
N THR A 68 -39.24 -22.64 -58.57
CA THR A 68 -38.42 -22.38 -57.37
C THR A 68 -38.59 -23.46 -56.30
N ALA A 69 -39.83 -23.94 -56.09
CA ALA A 69 -40.08 -25.02 -55.15
C ALA A 69 -39.41 -26.34 -55.58
N ALA A 70 -39.40 -26.64 -56.88
CA ALA A 70 -38.72 -27.81 -57.43
C ALA A 70 -37.19 -27.73 -57.24
N GLU A 71 -36.59 -26.56 -57.46
CA GLU A 71 -35.16 -26.31 -57.20
C GLU A 71 -34.83 -26.44 -55.71
N ALA A 72 -35.65 -25.88 -54.82
CA ALA A 72 -35.44 -26.03 -53.37
C ALA A 72 -35.52 -27.50 -52.92
N ALA A 73 -36.42 -28.28 -53.52
CA ALA A 73 -36.54 -29.70 -53.25
C ALA A 73 -35.31 -30.50 -53.74
N SER A 74 -34.76 -30.16 -54.91
CA SER A 74 -33.56 -30.83 -55.44
C SER A 74 -32.30 -30.54 -54.61
N VAL A 75 -32.16 -29.30 -54.13
CA VAL A 75 -31.11 -28.91 -53.19
C VAL A 75 -31.25 -29.67 -51.87
N SER A 76 -32.47 -29.73 -51.32
CA SER A 76 -32.73 -30.45 -50.07
C SER A 76 -32.41 -31.95 -50.19
N ALA A 77 -32.75 -32.57 -51.32
CA ALA A 77 -32.40 -33.96 -51.60
C ALA A 77 -30.86 -34.17 -51.66
N SER A 78 -30.14 -33.26 -52.32
CA SER A 78 -28.67 -33.31 -52.41
C SER A 78 -28.01 -33.14 -51.03
N GLN A 79 -28.55 -32.26 -50.20
CA GLN A 79 -28.07 -32.06 -48.83
C GLN A 79 -28.30 -33.31 -47.97
N ALA A 80 -29.47 -33.95 -48.10
CA ALA A 80 -29.77 -35.20 -47.40
C ALA A 80 -28.81 -36.34 -47.80
N GLN A 81 -28.49 -36.46 -49.09
CA GLN A 81 -27.50 -37.43 -49.59
C GLN A 81 -26.10 -37.17 -49.01
N THR A 82 -25.68 -35.91 -48.94
CA THR A 82 -24.39 -35.52 -48.36
C THR A 82 -24.33 -35.86 -46.87
N SER A 83 -25.39 -35.55 -46.12
CA SER A 83 -25.48 -35.88 -44.70
C SER A 83 -25.46 -37.40 -44.46
N ALA A 84 -26.14 -38.18 -45.30
CA ALA A 84 -26.10 -39.64 -45.24
C ALA A 84 -24.70 -40.20 -45.51
N ALA A 85 -23.98 -39.66 -46.49
CA ALA A 85 -22.60 -40.06 -46.78
C ALA A 85 -21.64 -39.72 -45.61
N ALA A 86 -21.78 -38.54 -45.00
CA ALA A 86 -20.99 -38.15 -43.84
C ALA A 86 -21.24 -39.07 -42.62
N ALA A 87 -22.51 -39.43 -42.39
CA ALA A 87 -22.88 -40.38 -41.34
C ALA A 87 -22.26 -41.76 -41.58
N ALA A 88 -22.28 -42.26 -42.82
CA ALA A 88 -21.65 -43.54 -43.18
C ALA A 88 -20.13 -43.54 -42.95
N GLN A 89 -19.43 -42.45 -43.30
CA GLN A 89 -17.99 -42.31 -43.05
C GLN A 89 -17.66 -42.28 -41.55
N SER A 90 -18.50 -41.61 -40.77
CA SER A 90 -18.33 -41.54 -39.31
C SER A 90 -18.50 -42.91 -38.68
N ALA A 91 -19.51 -43.68 -39.11
CA ALA A 91 -19.72 -45.06 -38.66
C ALA A 91 -18.55 -45.98 -39.02
N ALA A 92 -18.00 -45.88 -40.24
CA ALA A 92 -16.83 -46.67 -40.65
C ALA A 92 -15.56 -46.33 -39.82
N SER A 93 -15.40 -45.08 -39.43
CA SER A 93 -14.25 -44.64 -38.62
C SER A 93 -14.28 -45.22 -37.20
N VAL A 94 -15.47 -45.35 -36.60
CA VAL A 94 -15.64 -45.94 -35.27
C VAL A 94 -15.24 -47.42 -35.25
N ASP A 95 -15.55 -48.18 -36.30
CA ASP A 95 -15.15 -49.60 -36.41
C ASP A 95 -13.62 -49.76 -36.45
N GLY A 96 -12.91 -48.89 -37.18
CA GLY A 96 -11.45 -48.88 -37.22
C GLY A 96 -10.79 -48.48 -35.89
N ILE A 97 -11.34 -47.48 -35.20
CA ILE A 97 -10.87 -47.04 -33.87
C ILE A 97 -11.05 -48.16 -32.84
N ASN A 98 -12.22 -48.82 -32.83
CA ASN A 98 -12.50 -49.90 -31.89
C ASN A 98 -11.58 -51.12 -32.11
N LYS A 99 -11.31 -51.51 -33.36
CA LYS A 99 -10.35 -52.58 -33.68
C LYS A 99 -8.93 -52.25 -33.21
N THR A 100 -8.50 -51.00 -33.40
CA THR A 100 -7.19 -50.55 -32.90
C THR A 100 -7.13 -50.62 -31.38
N ALA A 101 -8.15 -50.14 -30.68
CA ALA A 101 -8.20 -50.18 -29.22
C ALA A 101 -8.24 -51.62 -28.66
N GLN A 102 -8.99 -52.54 -29.31
CA GLN A 102 -9.01 -53.96 -28.95
C GLN A 102 -7.64 -54.62 -29.15
N SER A 103 -6.93 -54.31 -30.25
CA SER A 103 -5.59 -54.84 -30.50
C SER A 103 -4.63 -54.59 -29.34
N TRP A 104 -4.62 -53.38 -28.76
CA TRP A 104 -3.74 -53.08 -27.61
C TRP A 104 -4.13 -53.82 -26.32
N ALA A 105 -5.42 -54.06 -26.11
CA ALA A 105 -5.92 -54.63 -24.86
C ALA A 105 -5.93 -56.16 -24.86
N VAL A 106 -6.41 -56.77 -25.94
CA VAL A 106 -6.64 -58.21 -26.05
C VAL A 106 -5.95 -58.84 -27.23
N GLY A 107 -5.42 -58.10 -28.21
CA GLY A 107 -4.88 -58.67 -29.45
C GLY A 107 -5.84 -58.62 -30.64
N GLY A 108 -5.51 -59.30 -31.75
CA GLY A 108 -6.36 -59.40 -32.94
C GLY A 108 -5.70 -59.02 -34.27
N THR A 109 -4.39 -58.73 -34.28
CA THR A 109 -3.68 -58.40 -35.54
C THR A 109 -3.19 -59.63 -36.29
N GLY A 110 -3.10 -60.78 -35.61
CA GLY A 110 -2.57 -62.02 -36.18
C GLY A 110 -1.04 -62.00 -36.33
N THR A 111 -0.38 -61.01 -35.75
CA THR A 111 1.08 -60.81 -35.90
C THR A 111 1.86 -61.73 -34.96
N ARG A 112 1.25 -62.20 -33.87
CA ARG A 112 1.88 -63.12 -32.90
C ARG A 112 0.89 -64.22 -32.44
N PRO A 113 1.34 -65.47 -32.24
CA PRO A 113 0.52 -66.49 -31.59
C PRO A 113 0.11 -66.09 -30.16
N GLY A 114 -1.15 -66.28 -29.80
CA GLY A 114 -1.69 -65.99 -28.46
C GLY A 114 -2.02 -64.53 -28.20
N GLU A 115 -1.88 -63.65 -29.20
CA GLU A 115 -2.19 -62.22 -29.11
C GLU A 115 -3.55 -61.99 -28.42
N ASP A 116 -4.59 -62.68 -28.91
CA ASP A 116 -6.00 -62.59 -28.50
C ASP A 116 -6.28 -62.92 -27.01
N ALA A 117 -5.29 -63.46 -26.30
CA ALA A 117 -5.40 -63.86 -24.90
C ALA A 117 -4.52 -63.02 -23.95
N ASP A 118 -3.36 -62.53 -24.40
CA ASP A 118 -2.37 -61.93 -23.49
C ASP A 118 -1.56 -60.76 -24.09
N ASN A 119 -2.02 -60.09 -25.15
CA ASN A 119 -1.22 -59.05 -25.83
C ASN A 119 -0.68 -57.95 -24.90
N ALA A 120 -1.53 -57.41 -24.01
CA ALA A 120 -1.11 -56.39 -23.06
C ALA A 120 -0.04 -56.90 -22.09
N LYS A 121 -0.14 -58.16 -21.64
CA LYS A 121 0.83 -58.80 -20.75
C LYS A 121 2.16 -59.03 -21.48
N TYR A 122 2.11 -59.46 -22.73
CA TYR A 122 3.29 -59.65 -23.57
C TYR A 122 4.08 -58.35 -23.75
N TRP A 123 3.42 -57.25 -24.13
CA TRP A 123 4.10 -55.96 -24.30
C TRP A 123 4.60 -55.37 -22.99
N ALA A 124 3.91 -55.60 -21.87
CA ALA A 124 4.42 -55.23 -20.55
C ALA A 124 5.71 -55.99 -20.19
N GLN A 125 5.79 -57.28 -20.54
CA GLN A 125 7.00 -58.08 -20.34
C GLN A 125 8.14 -57.65 -21.27
N GLN A 126 7.86 -57.39 -22.55
CA GLN A 126 8.86 -56.85 -23.48
C GLN A 126 9.38 -55.48 -23.03
N ALA A 127 8.50 -54.60 -22.53
CA ALA A 127 8.91 -53.33 -21.94
C ALA A 127 9.82 -53.55 -20.72
N GLN A 128 9.50 -54.51 -19.85
CA GLN A 128 10.31 -54.87 -18.69
C GLN A 128 11.70 -55.43 -19.08
N GLU A 129 11.78 -56.21 -20.15
CA GLU A 129 13.03 -56.74 -20.70
C GLU A 129 13.90 -55.63 -21.32
N VAL A 130 13.30 -54.71 -22.10
CA VAL A 130 14.01 -53.59 -22.75
C VAL A 130 14.65 -52.63 -21.74
N VAL A 131 13.95 -52.34 -20.64
CA VAL A 131 14.48 -51.45 -19.58
C VAL A 131 15.46 -52.15 -18.63
N GLY A 132 15.80 -53.43 -18.88
CA GLY A 132 16.87 -54.15 -18.19
C GLY A 132 16.54 -54.64 -16.77
N GLY A 133 15.29 -54.51 -16.33
CA GLY A 133 14.81 -55.09 -15.06
C GLY A 133 15.39 -54.52 -13.76
N ASP A 134 16.26 -53.50 -13.80
CA ASP A 134 16.88 -52.90 -12.60
C ASP A 134 15.94 -51.88 -11.92
N PHE A 135 14.80 -52.37 -11.44
CA PHE A 135 13.90 -51.61 -10.59
C PHE A 135 13.94 -52.20 -9.19
N ALA A 136 14.63 -51.51 -8.28
CA ALA A 136 14.49 -51.80 -6.87
C ALA A 136 13.08 -51.41 -6.42
N THR A 137 12.33 -52.36 -5.84
CA THR A 137 11.13 -52.02 -5.07
C THR A 137 11.51 -51.05 -3.95
N LYS A 138 10.52 -50.32 -3.42
CA LYS A 138 10.75 -49.38 -2.31
C LYS A 138 11.50 -50.04 -1.14
N ASN A 139 11.23 -51.32 -0.87
CA ASN A 139 11.88 -52.07 0.20
C ASN A 139 13.34 -52.42 -0.15
N GLU A 140 13.65 -52.79 -1.39
CA GLU A 140 15.01 -53.06 -1.85
C GLU A 140 15.87 -51.79 -1.85
N ALA A 141 15.33 -50.68 -2.35
CA ALA A 141 16.01 -49.39 -2.31
C ALA A 141 16.33 -48.95 -0.88
N GLN A 142 15.38 -49.12 0.06
CA GLN A 142 15.60 -48.86 1.49
C GLN A 142 16.69 -49.76 2.08
N GLY A 143 16.74 -51.03 1.66
CA GLY A 143 17.77 -51.99 2.04
C GLY A 143 19.17 -51.56 1.60
N TYR A 144 19.32 -51.08 0.36
CA TYR A 144 20.60 -50.57 -0.16
C TYR A 144 21.08 -49.34 0.61
N VAL A 145 20.21 -48.38 0.89
CA VAL A 145 20.54 -47.17 1.69
C VAL A 145 20.94 -47.56 3.12
N THR A 146 20.20 -48.48 3.74
CA THR A 146 20.50 -48.93 5.10
C THR A 146 21.86 -49.63 5.17
N THR A 147 22.18 -50.44 4.16
CA THR A 147 23.47 -51.12 4.04
C THR A 147 24.61 -50.12 3.82
N HIS A 148 24.41 -49.14 2.93
CA HIS A 148 25.36 -48.06 2.68
C HIS A 148 25.68 -47.28 3.96
N ASN A 149 24.66 -46.86 4.70
CA ASN A 149 24.84 -46.06 5.92
C ASN A 149 25.53 -46.82 7.06
N LYS A 150 25.45 -48.16 7.08
CA LYS A 150 26.13 -49.01 8.06
C LYS A 150 27.55 -49.39 7.64
N SER A 151 27.93 -49.17 6.38
CA SER A 151 29.22 -49.58 5.86
C SER A 151 30.34 -48.68 6.39
N VAL A 152 31.39 -49.33 6.92
CA VAL A 152 32.64 -48.69 7.35
C VAL A 152 33.53 -48.25 6.20
N ASP A 153 33.14 -48.55 4.96
CA ASP A 153 33.81 -48.11 3.73
C ASP A 153 33.05 -46.96 3.05
N ALA A 154 31.74 -46.83 3.30
CA ALA A 154 30.91 -45.75 2.75
C ALA A 154 31.12 -44.42 3.49
N HIS A 155 31.33 -43.29 2.81
CA HIS A 155 31.67 -41.99 3.44
C HIS A 155 33.00 -41.98 4.22
N ALA A 156 34.03 -42.62 3.65
CA ALA A 156 35.38 -42.63 4.24
C ALA A 156 35.97 -41.22 4.41
N ASP A 157 35.58 -40.27 3.55
CA ASP A 157 35.90 -38.85 3.61
C ASP A 157 35.33 -38.18 4.87
N ILE A 158 34.05 -38.41 5.19
CA ILE A 158 33.39 -37.89 6.40
C ILE A 158 34.06 -38.48 7.65
N ARG A 159 34.35 -39.79 7.65
CA ARG A 159 35.06 -40.43 8.77
C ARG A 159 36.47 -39.87 8.94
N LYS A 160 37.21 -39.63 7.85
CA LYS A 160 38.53 -39.00 7.89
C LYS A 160 38.44 -37.55 8.42
N ALA A 161 37.40 -36.81 8.05
CA ALA A 161 37.18 -35.44 8.53
C ALA A 161 36.84 -35.38 10.02
N LEU A 162 36.15 -36.40 10.55
CA LEU A 162 35.83 -36.53 11.97
C LEU A 162 36.96 -37.15 12.79
N ASN A 163 37.93 -37.83 12.16
CA ASN A 163 39.05 -38.45 12.87
C ASN A 163 39.91 -37.39 13.58
N GLY A 164 40.07 -37.53 14.89
CA GLY A 164 40.76 -36.55 15.73
C GLY A 164 39.94 -35.29 16.05
N LYS A 165 38.68 -35.20 15.62
CA LYS A 165 37.74 -34.20 16.15
C LYS A 165 37.15 -34.69 17.46
N GLU A 166 36.90 -33.76 18.38
CA GLU A 166 36.31 -34.09 19.67
C GLU A 166 34.94 -34.75 19.49
N PRO A 167 34.64 -35.82 20.25
CA PRO A 167 33.31 -36.41 20.25
C PRO A 167 32.24 -35.38 20.63
N SER A 168 31.08 -35.48 19.97
CA SER A 168 29.92 -34.68 20.35
C SER A 168 29.59 -34.89 21.82
N GLY A 169 29.55 -33.80 22.59
CA GLY A 169 29.24 -33.82 24.03
C GLY A 169 30.44 -33.61 24.96
N THR A 170 31.68 -33.68 24.47
CA THR A 170 32.88 -33.48 25.32
C THR A 170 32.95 -32.08 25.92
N ALA A 171 32.69 -31.02 25.13
CA ALA A 171 32.66 -29.65 25.64
C ALA A 171 31.56 -29.44 26.71
N ALA A 172 30.40 -30.05 26.54
CA ALA A 172 29.31 -29.95 27.51
C ALA A 172 29.67 -30.63 28.85
N ALA A 173 30.35 -31.78 28.80
CA ALA A 173 30.85 -32.47 29.98
C ALA A 173 31.94 -31.66 30.72
N ALA A 174 32.86 -31.04 29.97
CA ALA A 174 33.90 -30.19 30.53
C ALA A 174 33.31 -28.97 31.28
N VAL A 175 32.30 -28.31 30.68
CA VAL A 175 31.59 -27.19 31.32
C VAL A 175 30.83 -27.65 32.58
N ALA A 176 30.15 -28.80 32.53
CA ALA A 176 29.44 -29.35 33.68
C ALA A 176 30.39 -29.69 34.85
N ALA A 177 31.57 -30.23 34.55
CA ALA A 177 32.61 -30.50 35.54
C ALA A 177 33.14 -29.20 36.15
N HIS A 178 33.46 -28.20 35.33
CA HIS A 178 33.90 -26.88 35.80
C HIS A 178 32.85 -26.21 36.71
N ASN A 179 31.57 -26.30 36.36
CA ASN A 179 30.47 -25.70 37.13
C ASN A 179 30.27 -26.32 38.53
N THR A 180 30.81 -27.52 38.78
CA THR A 180 30.73 -28.17 40.10
C THR A 180 32.06 -28.15 40.84
N ASP A 181 33.13 -27.63 40.23
CA ASP A 181 34.45 -27.53 40.83
C ASP A 181 34.54 -26.36 41.83
N LYS A 182 34.62 -26.70 43.12
CA LYS A 182 34.79 -25.72 44.21
C LYS A 182 36.22 -25.21 44.36
N THR A 183 37.17 -25.73 43.59
CA THR A 183 38.58 -25.36 43.61
C THR A 183 38.96 -24.43 42.45
N ALA A 184 38.18 -24.40 41.37
CA ALA A 184 38.34 -23.47 40.25
C ALA A 184 38.12 -22.00 40.66
N HIS A 185 38.94 -21.06 40.21
CA HIS A 185 38.89 -19.62 40.57
C HIS A 185 39.17 -19.31 42.06
N ALA A 186 40.23 -19.90 42.64
CA ALA A 186 40.65 -19.64 44.01
C ALA A 186 41.03 -18.16 44.26
N ASP A 187 41.64 -17.52 43.26
CA ASP A 187 42.00 -16.11 43.21
C ASP A 187 40.77 -15.19 43.35
N ILE A 188 39.70 -15.46 42.61
CA ILE A 188 38.45 -14.68 42.69
C ILE A 188 37.80 -14.83 44.08
N ARG A 189 37.80 -16.05 44.63
CA ARG A 189 37.26 -16.29 45.99
C ARG A 189 38.05 -15.54 47.06
N GLU A 190 39.38 -15.52 46.96
CA GLU A 190 40.23 -14.76 47.87
C GLU A 190 39.93 -13.25 47.76
N ALA A 191 39.83 -12.72 46.54
CA ALA A 191 39.53 -11.30 46.30
C ALA A 191 38.16 -10.89 46.89
N VAL A 192 37.12 -11.70 46.70
CA VAL A 192 35.77 -11.44 47.27
C VAL A 192 35.79 -11.46 48.80
N SER A 193 36.55 -12.38 49.41
CA SER A 193 36.66 -12.45 50.88
C SER A 193 37.32 -11.20 51.50
N LYS A 194 38.18 -10.52 50.75
CA LYS A 194 38.84 -9.27 51.15
C LYS A 194 37.95 -8.04 50.90
N ALA A 195 37.19 -8.02 49.79
CA ALA A 195 36.34 -6.90 49.40
C ALA A 195 35.17 -6.61 50.37
N GLY A 196 34.84 -7.52 51.30
CA GLY A 196 33.68 -7.40 52.20
C GLY A 196 33.96 -6.92 53.63
N LYS A 197 35.20 -6.66 54.03
CA LYS A 197 35.50 -6.21 55.40
C LYS A 197 35.48 -4.69 55.49
N GLN A 198 34.35 -4.13 55.92
CA GLN A 198 34.29 -2.73 56.32
C GLN A 198 34.97 -2.56 57.69
N PHE A 199 35.90 -1.61 57.78
CA PHE A 199 36.46 -1.18 59.04
C PHE A 199 35.60 -0.04 59.59
N ILE A 200 34.77 -0.37 60.57
CA ILE A 200 33.80 0.57 61.15
C ILE A 200 34.39 1.23 62.39
N ILE A 201 34.43 2.56 62.36
CA ILE A 201 34.65 3.42 63.52
C ILE A 201 33.27 3.80 64.03
N ASN A 202 32.94 3.49 65.29
CA ASN A 202 31.71 3.94 65.91
C ASN A 202 31.96 5.31 66.54
N GLY A 203 31.15 6.29 66.14
CA GLY A 203 31.16 7.62 66.71
C GLY A 203 29.82 8.01 67.32
N THR A 204 29.86 8.74 68.43
CA THR A 204 28.66 9.25 69.10
C THR A 204 28.79 10.76 69.29
N LEU A 205 27.77 11.50 68.86
CA LEU A 205 27.70 12.95 69.07
C LEU A 205 27.49 13.25 70.56
N GLY A 206 28.26 14.20 71.09
CA GLY A 206 28.07 14.67 72.46
C GLY A 206 26.87 15.62 72.59
N ASP A 207 26.25 15.64 73.77
CA ASP A 207 25.13 16.54 74.14
C ASP A 207 25.58 18.01 74.35
N ASP A 208 26.82 18.35 74.00
CA ASP A 208 27.50 19.59 74.40
C ASP A 208 27.12 20.82 73.58
N GLY A 209 26.27 20.68 72.56
CA GLY A 209 25.94 21.75 71.61
C GLY A 209 27.12 22.20 70.73
N GLU A 210 28.31 21.60 70.89
CA GLU A 210 29.57 21.97 70.23
C GLU A 210 29.94 21.02 69.07
N LYS A 211 29.03 20.11 68.71
CA LYS A 211 29.20 19.13 67.62
C LYS A 211 30.43 18.22 67.81
N THR A 212 30.81 17.93 69.04
CA THR A 212 31.92 17.01 69.36
C THR A 212 31.52 15.56 69.12
N VAL A 213 32.39 14.76 68.52
CA VAL A 213 32.17 13.32 68.28
C VAL A 213 33.18 12.52 69.11
N THR A 214 32.70 11.55 69.87
CA THR A 214 33.55 10.52 70.51
C THR A 214 33.74 9.35 69.55
N VAL A 215 34.89 8.66 69.56
CA VAL A 215 35.15 7.51 68.67
C VAL A 215 35.71 6.31 69.43
N ASP A 216 35.42 5.09 68.96
CA ASP A 216 35.81 3.83 69.61
C ASP A 216 37.16 3.24 69.17
N LYS A 217 37.77 3.75 68.10
CA LYS A 217 39.05 3.26 67.57
C LYS A 217 40.22 4.12 67.98
N THR A 218 41.38 3.49 68.09
CA THR A 218 42.66 4.16 68.33
C THR A 218 43.32 4.61 67.02
N ARG A 219 44.26 5.56 67.12
CA ARG A 219 45.11 6.02 66.00
C ARG A 219 45.72 4.85 65.21
N ALA A 220 46.28 3.87 65.91
CA ALA A 220 46.98 2.74 65.29
C ALA A 220 46.03 1.83 64.50
N GLU A 221 44.83 1.57 65.02
CA GLU A 221 43.84 0.72 64.35
C GLU A 221 43.31 1.40 63.08
N VAL A 222 42.95 2.68 63.15
CA VAL A 222 42.46 3.43 61.98
C VAL A 222 43.56 3.54 60.91
N LYS A 223 44.80 3.85 61.31
CA LYS A 223 45.94 3.96 60.40
C LYS A 223 46.23 2.64 59.69
N ALA A 224 46.22 1.53 60.40
CA ALA A 224 46.45 0.20 59.83
C ALA A 224 45.37 -0.16 58.80
N ALA A 225 44.09 0.12 59.10
CA ALA A 225 42.97 -0.15 58.20
C ALA A 225 43.08 0.65 56.89
N VAL A 226 43.37 1.95 56.99
CA VAL A 226 43.57 2.81 55.80
C VAL A 226 44.76 2.35 54.96
N GLN A 227 45.89 2.01 55.60
CA GLN A 227 47.09 1.52 54.88
C GLN A 227 46.91 0.13 54.26
N ALA A 228 46.05 -0.72 54.84
CA ALA A 228 45.67 -2.01 54.29
C ALA A 228 44.69 -1.91 53.11
N GLY A 229 44.20 -0.70 52.79
CA GLY A 229 43.21 -0.48 51.74
C GLY A 229 41.81 -0.97 52.10
N GLU A 230 41.50 -1.08 53.40
CA GLU A 230 40.16 -1.46 53.86
C GLU A 230 39.16 -0.34 53.61
N SER A 231 37.87 -0.69 53.47
CA SER A 231 36.79 0.30 53.39
C SER A 231 36.51 0.85 54.78
N VAL A 232 37.05 2.04 55.07
CA VAL A 232 36.92 2.70 56.38
C VAL A 232 35.66 3.58 56.40
N MET A 233 34.78 3.31 57.36
CA MET A 233 33.50 4.00 57.52
C MET A 233 33.37 4.51 58.96
N LEU A 234 32.83 5.72 59.13
CA LEU A 234 32.36 6.21 60.42
C LEU A 234 30.87 5.95 60.55
N HIS A 235 30.48 5.13 61.51
CA HIS A 235 29.11 4.96 61.95
C HIS A 235 28.81 6.01 63.02
N LEU A 236 28.05 7.05 62.67
CA LEU A 236 27.70 8.15 63.57
C LEU A 236 26.29 7.94 64.12
N ASP A 237 26.16 7.90 65.45
CA ASP A 237 24.88 7.95 66.16
C ASP A 237 24.59 9.38 66.65
N VAL A 238 23.42 9.91 66.26
CA VAL A 238 22.90 11.23 66.66
C VAL A 238 21.48 11.05 67.17
N ASP A 239 21.27 11.12 68.49
CA ASP A 239 19.95 10.99 69.14
C ASP A 239 19.15 9.76 68.66
N GLY A 240 19.81 8.63 68.40
CA GLY A 240 19.20 7.38 67.92
C GLY A 240 19.00 7.30 66.40
N ILE A 241 19.44 8.32 65.65
CA ILE A 241 19.54 8.28 64.19
C ILE A 241 20.98 7.90 63.83
N THR A 242 21.13 6.79 63.11
CA THR A 242 22.44 6.25 62.72
C THR A 242 22.73 6.51 61.25
N GLY A 243 23.96 6.94 60.96
CA GLY A 243 24.45 7.19 59.60
C GLY A 243 25.83 6.61 59.36
N TYR A 244 26.09 6.11 58.15
CA TYR A 244 27.41 5.63 57.73
C TYR A 244 28.07 6.66 56.81
N LEU A 245 29.15 7.27 57.27
CA LEU A 245 29.93 8.26 56.55
C LEU A 245 31.22 7.61 56.02
N PRO A 246 31.42 7.53 54.69
CA PRO A 246 32.65 6.99 54.13
C PRO A 246 33.84 7.92 54.38
N LEU A 247 35.03 7.36 54.49
CA LEU A 247 36.27 8.13 54.49
C LEU A 247 36.43 8.81 53.12
N THR A 248 36.43 10.14 53.10
CA THR A 248 36.55 10.95 51.89
C THR A 248 37.96 11.52 51.70
N GLU A 249 38.70 11.69 52.79
CA GLU A 249 40.06 12.24 52.77
C GLU A 249 40.83 11.77 54.00
N PHE A 250 42.13 11.56 53.84
CA PHE A 250 43.02 11.27 54.96
C PHE A 250 44.43 11.78 54.68
N GLY A 251 45.20 11.99 55.75
CA GLY A 251 46.62 12.27 55.65
C GLY A 251 47.37 11.88 56.92
N PHE A 252 48.63 11.51 56.74
CA PHE A 252 49.51 11.09 57.81
C PHE A 252 50.69 12.06 57.91
N THR A 253 50.95 12.53 59.11
CA THR A 253 52.20 13.22 59.47
C THR A 253 52.85 12.49 60.64
N ASP A 254 54.06 12.92 61.03
CA ASP A 254 54.82 12.25 62.09
C ASP A 254 54.03 12.22 63.41
N ASP A 255 53.38 13.32 63.77
CA ASP A 255 52.68 13.45 65.07
C ASP A 255 51.16 13.63 64.95
N THR A 256 50.62 13.79 63.74
CA THR A 256 49.18 13.97 63.52
C THR A 256 48.66 13.17 62.34
N ASP A 257 47.59 12.40 62.56
CA ASP A 257 46.83 11.77 61.47
C ASP A 257 45.46 12.44 61.40
N PHE A 258 44.99 12.79 60.20
CA PHE A 258 43.66 13.34 60.00
C PHE A 258 42.82 12.47 59.06
N TYR A 259 41.52 12.43 59.33
CA TYR A 259 40.53 11.65 58.58
C TYR A 259 39.25 12.46 58.44
N CYS A 260 38.76 12.63 57.22
CA CYS A 260 37.49 13.27 56.92
C CYS A 260 36.48 12.20 56.48
N PHE A 261 35.33 12.16 57.14
CA PHE A 261 34.23 11.28 56.80
C PHE A 261 33.06 12.12 56.32
N GLY A 262 32.56 11.88 55.11
CA GLY A 262 31.60 12.80 54.50
C GLY A 262 30.51 12.10 53.70
N ALA A 263 29.27 12.56 53.85
CA ALA A 263 28.15 12.15 53.00
C ALA A 263 27.17 13.31 52.76
N MET A 264 26.44 13.22 51.67
CA MET A 264 25.26 14.07 51.42
C MET A 264 24.03 13.38 51.99
N LEU A 265 23.43 14.00 53.01
CA LEU A 265 22.11 13.63 53.51
C LEU A 265 21.12 14.74 53.06
N ASP A 266 20.33 15.29 53.98
CA ASP A 266 19.55 16.53 53.74
C ASP A 266 20.44 17.78 53.69
N SER A 267 21.69 17.65 54.13
CA SER A 267 22.76 18.66 54.07
C SER A 267 24.10 17.95 53.94
N LEU A 268 25.14 18.67 53.54
CA LEU A 268 26.49 18.12 53.55
C LEU A 268 26.91 17.90 55.00
N CYS A 269 27.15 16.64 55.40
CA CYS A 269 27.63 16.26 56.71
C CYS A 269 29.07 15.78 56.60
N VAL A 270 29.98 16.40 57.35
CA VAL A 270 31.40 16.02 57.38
C VAL A 270 31.86 15.91 58.83
N VAL A 271 32.39 14.75 59.22
CA VAL A 271 33.10 14.58 60.48
C VAL A 271 34.59 14.59 60.21
N THR A 272 35.32 15.47 60.89
CA THR A 272 36.78 15.49 60.85
C THR A 272 37.32 14.92 62.14
N LEU A 273 38.19 13.90 62.04
CA LEU A 273 38.86 13.24 63.15
C LEU A 273 40.36 13.48 63.04
N TYR A 274 40.94 14.10 64.06
CA TYR A 274 42.38 14.28 64.25
C TYR A 274 42.85 13.40 65.40
N TYR A 275 43.91 12.63 65.19
CA TYR A 275 44.71 12.07 66.28
C TYR A 275 46.01 12.85 66.39
N ILE A 276 46.30 13.41 67.56
CA ILE A 276 47.48 14.23 67.84
C ILE A 276 48.21 13.58 69.01
N GLY A 277 49.39 12.99 68.77
CA GLY A 277 50.08 12.18 69.77
C GLY A 277 49.20 11.02 70.26
N THR A 278 48.84 11.03 71.55
CA THR A 278 47.93 10.06 72.20
C THR A 278 46.49 10.56 72.35
N GLU A 279 46.22 11.82 72.01
CA GLU A 279 44.91 12.44 72.12
C GLU A 279 44.19 12.44 70.76
N TYR A 280 42.88 12.67 70.78
CA TYR A 280 42.10 12.85 69.56
C TYR A 280 41.08 13.96 69.72
N GLN A 281 40.69 14.54 68.58
CA GLN A 281 39.59 15.47 68.47
C GLN A 281 38.76 15.10 67.24
N ALA A 282 37.45 14.89 67.42
CA ALA A 282 36.53 14.75 66.30
C ALA A 282 35.37 15.74 66.38
N ARG A 283 35.03 16.34 65.24
CA ARG A 283 33.99 17.38 65.13
C ARG A 283 33.11 17.15 63.92
N LEU A 284 31.80 17.29 64.11
CA LEU A 284 30.80 17.30 63.04
C LEU A 284 30.64 18.72 62.48
N SER A 285 30.73 18.85 61.17
CA SER A 285 30.45 20.06 60.40
C SER A 285 29.27 19.79 59.46
N THR A 286 28.35 20.75 59.37
CA THR A 286 27.19 20.66 58.47
C THR A 286 27.08 21.91 57.62
N ALA A 287 26.81 21.75 56.32
CA ALA A 287 26.60 22.86 55.39
C ALA A 287 25.32 22.66 54.55
N ASN A 288 24.49 23.70 54.48
CA ASN A 288 23.30 23.69 53.64
C ASN A 288 23.70 23.88 52.17
N ILE A 289 23.20 23.02 51.30
CA ILE A 289 23.33 23.19 49.84
C ILE A 289 22.14 24.03 49.37
N PRO A 290 22.36 25.18 48.71
CA PRO A 290 21.25 25.95 48.16
C PRO A 290 20.49 25.10 47.13
N PRO A 291 19.15 25.16 47.09
CA PRO A 291 18.38 24.40 46.12
C PRO A 291 18.72 24.85 44.70
N LEU A 292 18.94 23.88 43.79
CA LEU A 292 19.02 24.16 42.37
C LEU A 292 17.63 24.56 41.87
N SER A 293 17.53 25.62 41.06
CA SER A 293 16.25 25.99 40.44
C SER A 293 15.77 24.84 39.56
N ASN A 294 14.56 24.40 39.84
CA ASN A 294 13.79 23.39 39.12
C ASN A 294 12.74 24.03 38.20
N ASP A 295 12.86 25.34 37.96
CA ASP A 295 11.98 26.05 37.05
C ASP A 295 12.27 25.62 35.61
N ALA A 296 11.25 25.11 34.93
CA ALA A 296 11.33 24.86 33.49
C ALA A 296 11.66 26.19 32.77
N PRO A 297 12.50 26.19 31.72
CA PRO A 297 12.71 27.38 30.91
C PRO A 297 11.35 27.92 30.45
N SER A 298 11.03 29.14 30.87
CA SER A 298 9.76 29.76 30.49
C SER A 298 9.73 30.06 28.99
N ALA A 299 8.59 29.84 28.34
CA ALA A 299 8.39 30.25 26.95
C ALA A 299 8.55 31.79 26.83
N PRO A 300 9.01 32.30 25.66
CA PRO A 300 9.24 33.73 25.49
C PRO A 300 7.98 34.56 25.80
N GLY A 301 8.11 35.54 26.70
CA GLY A 301 7.13 36.61 26.91
C GLY A 301 6.01 36.36 27.94
N VAL A 302 6.03 35.26 28.70
CA VAL A 302 4.96 34.98 29.69
C VAL A 302 5.38 35.00 31.16
N ALA A 303 6.67 35.14 31.48
CA ALA A 303 7.12 35.33 32.86
C ALA A 303 8.46 36.08 32.93
N SER A 304 8.67 36.82 34.03
CA SER A 304 10.00 37.24 34.46
C SER A 304 10.81 35.96 34.69
N ALA A 305 11.96 35.82 34.02
CA ALA A 305 12.94 34.83 34.42
C ALA A 305 13.26 35.01 35.92
N GLY A 306 13.50 33.89 36.61
CA GLY A 306 13.51 33.77 38.06
C GLY A 306 14.22 34.90 38.81
N THR A 307 13.69 35.27 39.98
CA THR A 307 14.21 36.34 40.84
C THR A 307 15.44 35.92 41.66
N SER A 308 16.18 34.89 41.23
CA SER A 308 17.40 34.45 41.88
C SER A 308 18.60 34.98 41.08
N ASP A 309 19.30 35.95 41.65
CA ASP A 309 20.48 36.59 41.05
C ASP A 309 21.62 35.58 40.79
N ASP A 310 21.61 34.40 41.43
CA ASP A 310 22.73 33.46 41.41
C ASP A 310 22.68 32.42 40.27
N ALA A 311 21.54 32.25 39.59
CA ALA A 311 21.35 31.15 38.62
C ALA A 311 20.87 31.58 37.22
N ALA A 312 20.55 32.87 36.99
CA ALA A 312 20.12 33.35 35.69
C ALA A 312 21.32 33.58 34.74
N ARG A 313 21.39 32.84 33.63
CA ARG A 313 22.34 33.13 32.54
C ARG A 313 21.84 34.34 31.73
N ALA A 314 22.42 35.51 31.99
CA ALA A 314 22.07 36.76 31.31
C ALA A 314 22.38 36.78 29.79
N ASP A 315 23.09 35.78 29.27
CA ASP A 315 23.58 35.69 27.89
C ASP A 315 22.77 34.73 26.99
N HIS A 316 21.71 34.10 27.51
CA HIS A 316 20.92 33.16 26.73
C HIS A 316 19.98 33.88 25.76
N VAL A 317 20.37 33.97 24.49
CA VAL A 317 19.53 34.43 23.38
C VAL A 317 19.02 33.22 22.59
N HIS A 318 17.71 32.98 22.57
CA HIS A 318 17.12 31.96 21.69
C HIS A 318 17.20 32.40 20.22
N PRO A 319 17.59 31.52 19.28
CA PRO A 319 17.56 31.83 17.85
C PRO A 319 16.14 32.18 17.43
N SER A 320 15.94 33.37 16.85
CA SER A 320 14.65 33.85 16.34
C SER A 320 14.28 33.28 14.97
N GLU A 321 14.92 32.18 14.54
CA GLU A 321 15.12 31.86 13.13
C GLU A 321 14.13 30.85 12.53
N ARG A 322 12.85 30.91 12.92
CA ARG A 322 11.83 30.24 12.09
C ARG A 322 11.37 31.21 11.00
N PRO A 323 11.43 30.84 9.71
CA PRO A 323 10.83 31.63 8.64
C PRO A 323 9.38 31.97 8.99
N LYS A 324 9.02 33.25 8.89
CA LYS A 324 7.65 33.69 9.16
C LYS A 324 6.83 33.56 7.90
N ALA A 325 5.61 33.04 7.99
CA ALA A 325 4.69 32.92 6.86
C ALA A 325 3.46 33.79 7.10
N ALA A 326 3.03 34.54 6.10
CA ALA A 326 1.79 35.31 6.14
C ALA A 326 0.98 35.02 4.88
N GLN A 327 -0.27 34.59 5.05
CA GLN A 327 -1.19 34.44 3.93
C GLN A 327 -1.81 35.79 3.58
N VAL A 328 -1.82 36.14 2.30
CA VAL A 328 -2.44 37.34 1.76
C VAL A 328 -3.23 37.02 0.50
N THR A 329 -4.26 37.82 0.24
CA THR A 329 -5.09 37.69 -0.97
C THR A 329 -4.74 38.80 -1.94
N LEU A 330 -4.29 38.42 -3.14
CA LEU A 330 -4.16 39.31 -4.29
C LEU A 330 -5.56 39.48 -4.89
N THR A 331 -6.25 40.54 -4.51
CA THR A 331 -7.62 40.78 -4.96
C THR A 331 -7.67 41.21 -6.42
N ALA A 332 -8.66 40.74 -7.19
CA ALA A 332 -8.86 41.11 -8.59
C ALA A 332 -8.98 42.63 -8.78
N ALA A 333 -9.67 43.30 -7.85
CA ALA A 333 -9.88 44.75 -7.88
C ALA A 333 -8.66 45.57 -7.45
N GLY A 334 -7.65 44.97 -6.81
CA GLY A 334 -6.49 45.70 -6.31
C GLY A 334 -5.35 45.85 -7.32
N TRP A 335 -5.51 45.34 -8.54
CA TRP A 335 -4.54 45.51 -9.61
C TRP A 335 -4.76 46.84 -10.34
N ASP A 336 -3.70 47.64 -10.43
CA ASP A 336 -3.69 48.82 -11.29
C ASP A 336 -3.66 48.38 -12.76
N SER A 337 -4.68 48.76 -13.54
CA SER A 337 -4.86 48.29 -14.92
C SER A 337 -3.81 48.78 -15.91
N SER A 338 -3.08 49.86 -15.58
CA SER A 338 -2.07 50.46 -16.45
C SER A 338 -0.68 49.88 -16.18
N THR A 339 -0.29 49.85 -14.91
CA THR A 339 1.02 49.38 -14.46
C THR A 339 1.05 47.88 -14.19
N LYS A 340 -0.12 47.23 -14.11
CA LYS A 340 -0.32 45.82 -13.77
C LYS A 340 0.34 45.43 -12.46
N LYS A 341 0.27 46.32 -11.46
CA LYS A 341 0.85 46.11 -10.13
C LYS A 341 -0.21 46.09 -9.05
N GLN A 342 0.05 45.33 -8.00
CA GLN A 342 -0.72 45.32 -6.76
C GLN A 342 0.24 45.28 -5.58
N THR A 343 0.06 46.17 -4.61
CA THR A 343 0.82 46.16 -3.35
C THR A 343 -0.09 45.68 -2.23
N VAL A 344 0.38 44.70 -1.48
CA VAL A 344 -0.35 44.13 -0.34
C VAL A 344 0.43 44.31 0.95
N THR A 345 -0.31 44.47 2.06
CA THR A 345 0.27 44.57 3.39
C THR A 345 0.61 43.18 3.91
N VAL A 346 1.88 42.98 4.28
CA VAL A 346 2.41 41.75 4.84
C VAL A 346 3.24 42.12 6.07
N SER A 347 2.65 42.02 7.26
CA SER A 347 3.32 42.37 8.51
C SER A 347 4.58 41.53 8.73
N GLY A 348 5.69 42.19 9.04
CA GLY A 348 7.00 41.55 9.27
C GLY A 348 7.95 41.59 8.06
N VAL A 349 7.49 42.10 6.90
CA VAL A 349 8.36 42.33 5.76
C VAL A 349 9.27 43.53 6.00
N LEU A 350 10.56 43.38 5.70
CA LEU A 350 11.58 44.43 5.76
C LEU A 350 11.79 45.03 4.37
N ALA A 351 12.00 46.34 4.30
CA ALA A 351 12.38 47.00 3.06
C ALA A 351 13.79 46.59 2.57
N ASP A 352 14.67 46.19 3.48
CA ASP A 352 16.05 45.82 3.19
C ASP A 352 16.15 44.36 2.72
N THR A 353 16.26 44.18 1.41
CA THR A 353 16.39 42.87 0.75
C THR A 353 17.68 42.13 1.11
N SER A 354 18.69 42.81 1.68
CA SER A 354 19.92 42.15 2.13
C SER A 354 19.76 41.41 3.46
N LYS A 355 18.74 41.77 4.24
CA LYS A 355 18.47 41.19 5.57
C LYS A 355 17.31 40.21 5.57
N GLN A 356 16.49 40.22 4.52
CA GLN A 356 15.33 39.36 4.40
C GLN A 356 15.00 39.09 2.94
N VAL A 357 14.84 37.81 2.61
CA VAL A 357 14.35 37.33 1.32
C VAL A 357 12.91 36.90 1.46
N ILE A 358 12.12 37.15 0.41
CA ILE A 358 10.73 36.74 0.32
C ILE A 358 10.55 35.65 -0.72
N TRP A 359 9.83 34.60 -0.33
CA TRP A 359 9.37 33.54 -1.23
C TRP A 359 7.84 33.51 -1.24
N VAL A 360 7.27 33.16 -2.39
CA VAL A 360 5.83 32.97 -2.54
C VAL A 360 5.56 31.47 -2.61
N ALA A 361 4.69 30.98 -1.74
CA ALA A 361 4.21 29.61 -1.73
C ALA A 361 2.69 29.59 -1.90
N PHE A 362 2.17 28.42 -2.30
CA PHE A 362 0.76 28.23 -2.65
C PHE A 362 0.17 27.09 -1.84
N ALA A 363 -1.06 27.27 -1.37
CA ALA A 363 -1.78 26.26 -0.59
C ALA A 363 -2.58 25.27 -1.47
N SER A 364 -2.77 25.57 -2.76
CA SER A 364 -3.48 24.72 -3.71
C SER A 364 -2.93 24.87 -5.12
N GLU A 365 -3.10 23.81 -5.93
CA GLU A 365 -2.73 23.79 -7.35
C GLU A 365 -3.50 24.84 -8.15
N THR A 366 -4.78 25.06 -7.84
CA THR A 366 -5.60 26.11 -8.47
C THR A 366 -5.04 27.52 -8.26
N ALA A 367 -4.51 27.83 -7.07
CA ALA A 367 -3.89 29.12 -6.80
C ALA A 367 -2.55 29.29 -7.53
N LEU A 368 -1.76 28.21 -7.62
CA LEU A 368 -0.52 28.17 -8.40
C LEU A 368 -0.81 28.39 -9.90
N ASP A 369 -1.78 27.67 -10.47
CA ASP A 369 -2.15 27.79 -11.89
C ASP A 369 -2.63 29.20 -12.23
N ALA A 370 -3.50 29.79 -11.39
CA ALA A 370 -3.97 31.16 -11.58
C ALA A 370 -2.84 32.19 -11.48
N TYR A 371 -1.89 31.97 -10.58
CA TYR A 371 -0.71 32.83 -10.41
C TYR A 371 0.22 32.76 -11.63
N MET A 372 0.41 31.56 -12.18
CA MET A 372 1.25 31.32 -13.36
C MET A 372 0.58 31.77 -14.67
N ASP A 373 -0.73 31.54 -14.87
CA ASP A 373 -1.47 32.04 -16.05
C ASP A 373 -1.47 33.57 -16.13
N ALA A 374 -1.54 34.23 -14.98
CA ALA A 374 -1.46 35.69 -14.88
C ALA A 374 -0.01 36.23 -15.02
N GLY A 375 1.00 35.36 -14.98
CA GLY A 375 2.42 35.74 -15.04
C GLY A 375 2.83 36.63 -13.87
N ILE A 376 2.40 36.30 -12.65
CA ILE A 376 2.64 37.15 -11.48
C ILE A 376 4.05 36.92 -10.92
N VAL A 377 4.74 38.00 -10.55
CA VAL A 377 6.03 37.97 -9.85
C VAL A 377 6.10 39.02 -8.74
N PRO A 378 6.73 38.75 -7.58
CA PRO A 378 7.05 39.79 -6.61
C PRO A 378 8.17 40.66 -7.18
N VAL A 379 7.98 41.99 -7.15
CA VAL A 379 8.91 42.95 -7.79
C VAL A 379 9.50 43.98 -6.83
N ALA A 380 8.92 44.13 -5.63
CA ALA A 380 9.47 44.97 -4.58
C ALA A 380 8.98 44.51 -3.20
N GLN A 381 9.80 44.73 -2.18
CA GLN A 381 9.43 44.63 -0.78
C GLN A 381 9.62 46.00 -0.11
N GLY A 382 8.62 46.45 0.62
CA GLY A 382 8.67 47.64 1.45
C GLY A 382 8.46 47.24 2.91
N ALA A 383 8.65 48.17 3.85
CA ALA A 383 8.32 47.90 5.24
C ALA A 383 6.85 47.45 5.34
N ASN A 384 6.64 46.23 5.85
CA ASN A 384 5.35 45.55 5.96
C ASN A 384 4.54 45.43 4.65
N THR A 385 5.17 45.47 3.48
CA THR A 385 4.47 45.41 2.19
C THR A 385 5.23 44.63 1.13
N VAL A 386 4.49 44.01 0.21
CA VAL A 386 5.05 43.37 -0.98
C VAL A 386 4.28 43.84 -2.20
N THR A 387 5.01 44.22 -3.25
CA THR A 387 4.44 44.60 -4.54
C THR A 387 4.63 43.48 -5.55
N PHE A 388 3.53 43.09 -6.19
CA PHE A 388 3.48 42.11 -7.26
C PHE A 388 3.24 42.80 -8.60
N ARG A 389 3.73 42.21 -9.68
CA ARG A 389 3.45 42.60 -11.07
C ARG A 389 2.90 41.40 -11.82
N ALA A 390 1.86 41.60 -12.62
CA ALA A 390 1.28 40.59 -13.50
C ALA A 390 1.54 40.92 -14.98
N ASP A 391 1.68 39.91 -15.81
CA ASP A 391 1.68 40.08 -17.27
C ASP A 391 0.25 40.20 -17.81
N LYS A 392 -0.70 39.47 -17.21
CA LYS A 392 -2.14 39.53 -17.47
C LYS A 392 -2.86 39.82 -16.16
N VAL A 393 -3.61 40.92 -16.10
CA VAL A 393 -4.31 41.34 -14.87
C VAL A 393 -5.32 40.25 -14.46
N PRO A 394 -5.20 39.68 -13.26
CA PRO A 394 -6.16 38.68 -12.76
C PRO A 394 -7.57 39.24 -12.66
N THR A 395 -8.56 38.41 -13.02
CA THR A 395 -9.99 38.74 -12.89
C THR A 395 -10.64 38.10 -11.67
N THR A 396 -9.90 37.27 -10.92
CA THR A 396 -10.34 36.59 -9.70
C THR A 396 -9.29 36.77 -8.61
N ASP A 397 -9.72 36.70 -7.35
CA ASP A 397 -8.83 36.78 -6.20
C ASP A 397 -7.91 35.54 -6.13
N ILE A 398 -6.63 35.76 -5.79
CA ILE A 398 -5.62 34.70 -5.68
C ILE A 398 -5.00 34.74 -4.29
N ALA A 399 -5.12 33.66 -3.53
CA ALA A 399 -4.48 33.54 -2.22
C ALA A 399 -3.01 33.08 -2.36
N VAL A 400 -2.09 33.80 -1.74
CA VAL A 400 -0.65 33.49 -1.74
C VAL A 400 -0.10 33.52 -0.31
N THR A 401 0.87 32.65 -0.04
CA THR A 401 1.60 32.64 1.24
C THR A 401 2.96 33.27 1.04
N VAL A 402 3.20 34.38 1.73
CA VAL A 402 4.46 35.12 1.72
C VAL A 402 5.35 34.60 2.84
N LEU A 403 6.42 33.90 2.46
CA LEU A 403 7.44 33.39 3.36
C LEU A 403 8.57 34.42 3.49
N MET A 404 8.81 34.85 4.72
CA MET A 404 9.83 35.81 5.11
C MET A 404 10.98 35.06 5.78
N GLN A 405 12.13 35.02 5.12
CA GLN A 405 13.33 34.38 5.65
C GLN A 405 14.41 35.43 5.90
N GLY A 406 14.90 35.47 7.14
CA GLY A 406 16.06 36.30 7.49
C GLY A 406 17.32 35.79 6.77
N VAL A 407 18.16 36.71 6.33
CA VAL A 407 19.48 36.40 5.78
C VAL A 407 20.48 36.58 6.91
N LEU A 408 21.16 35.49 7.28
CA LEU A 408 22.31 35.54 8.19
C LEU A 408 23.43 36.31 7.49
N THR A 409 23.78 37.47 8.04
CA THR A 409 24.93 38.27 7.63
C THR A 409 26.19 37.84 8.35
#